data_AF-A0A3D4BRL2-F1
#
_entry.id   AF-A0A3D4BRL2-F1
#
_cell.length_a   1.000
_cell.length_b   1.000
_cell.length_c   1.000
_cell.angle_alpha   90.00
_cell.angle_beta   90.00
_cell.angle_gamma   90.00
#
_symmetry.space_group_name_H-M   'P 1'
#
loop_
_entity.id
_entity.type
_entity.pdbx_description
1 polymer ?
#
loop_
_entity_poly.entity_id
_entity_poly.type
_entity_poly.pdbx_seq_one_letter_code
_entity_poly.pdbx_strand_id
1 'polypeptide(L)'
;PQLINSYISTGMMDAQFDFNLYDAAVNAFASSNGDLEGLQDKLHQGLETYGYHHLMGNITGNQDRSRFISLASGDVLFEEDQKMAGWDRNIDKPEASAYRKLGLLHAFNNAVPGIPCIYYGDEYGMPGGGDPDNRRMMQFSGLDEDETILLENVKKLNQLRGSQLPLIYGTTETRIINGSLLEIRRTYFDEQVVILLNTSEKKQNIQLAIEPETKVQLHFNEGMISNLNAQVIPLELPPLGFEYVTLKQTQP
;
A
#
# COMPACT_ATOMS: atom_id res chain seq x y z
N PRO A 1 2.99 10.60 -17.27
CA PRO A 1 1.72 11.27 -16.89
C PRO A 1 1.03 12.05 -18.05
N GLN A 2 1.74 12.94 -18.76
CA GLN A 2 1.11 13.86 -19.74
C GLN A 2 0.41 13.15 -20.91
N LEU A 3 1.00 12.10 -21.48
CA LEU A 3 0.36 11.32 -22.56
C LEU A 3 -0.93 10.64 -22.08
N ILE A 4 -0.90 10.02 -20.89
CA ILE A 4 -2.07 9.37 -20.29
C ILE A 4 -3.18 10.39 -20.06
N ASN A 5 -2.83 11.57 -19.52
CA ASN A 5 -3.77 12.65 -19.27
C ASN A 5 -4.50 13.11 -20.53
N SER A 6 -3.88 13.03 -21.71
CA SER A 6 -4.53 13.41 -22.97
C SER A 6 -5.74 12.54 -23.34
N TYR A 7 -5.87 11.35 -22.74
CA TYR A 7 -7.00 10.44 -22.93
C TYR A 7 -7.99 10.44 -21.76
N ILE A 8 -7.71 11.18 -20.69
CA ILE A 8 -8.54 11.24 -19.48
C ILE A 8 -9.16 12.63 -19.41
N SER A 9 -10.41 12.74 -19.87
CA SER A 9 -11.14 14.00 -19.91
C SER A 9 -12.64 13.77 -20.11
N THR A 10 -13.44 14.82 -19.93
CA THR A 10 -14.87 14.79 -20.20
C THR A 10 -15.13 14.38 -21.66
N GLY A 11 -15.80 13.22 -21.85
CA GLY A 11 -16.08 12.66 -23.18
C GLY A 11 -15.03 11.67 -23.69
N MET A 12 -14.01 11.33 -22.89
CA MET A 12 -13.04 10.26 -23.16
C MET A 12 -13.10 9.19 -22.05
N MET A 13 -11.96 8.66 -21.59
CA MET A 13 -11.92 7.71 -20.49
C MET A 13 -11.98 8.43 -19.13
N ASP A 14 -12.63 7.81 -18.16
CA ASP A 14 -12.67 8.32 -16.78
C ASP A 14 -11.39 8.00 -16.00
N ALA A 15 -10.70 6.90 -16.37
CA ALA A 15 -9.51 6.40 -15.68
C ALA A 15 -8.73 5.40 -16.54
N GLN A 16 -7.50 5.11 -16.11
CA GLN A 16 -6.66 4.01 -16.59
C GLN A 16 -5.89 3.39 -15.41
N PHE A 17 -5.26 2.24 -15.61
CA PHE A 17 -4.30 1.71 -14.62
C PHE A 17 -3.07 2.63 -14.53
N ASP A 18 -2.69 3.00 -13.32
CA ASP A 18 -1.52 3.83 -13.08
C ASP A 18 -0.25 2.98 -12.96
N PHE A 19 0.29 2.59 -14.12
CA PHE A 19 1.56 1.86 -14.17
C PHE A 19 2.74 2.67 -13.63
N ASN A 20 2.70 4.01 -13.68
CA ASN A 20 3.81 4.82 -13.15
C ASN A 20 3.85 4.73 -11.63
N LEU A 21 2.69 4.81 -10.98
CA LEU A 21 2.58 4.65 -9.54
C LEU A 21 2.88 3.21 -9.12
N TYR A 22 2.37 2.23 -9.89
CA TYR A 22 2.65 0.82 -9.66
C TYR A 22 4.15 0.49 -9.71
N ASP A 23 4.85 0.86 -10.79
CA ASP A 23 6.28 0.56 -10.94
C ASP A 23 7.11 1.23 -9.83
N ALA A 24 6.73 2.45 -9.41
CA ALA A 24 7.36 3.12 -8.28
C ALA A 24 7.08 2.41 -6.93
N ALA A 25 5.86 1.93 -6.70
CA ALA A 25 5.50 1.19 -5.50
C ALA A 25 6.20 -0.17 -5.44
N VAL A 26 6.35 -0.85 -6.58
CA VAL A 26 7.15 -2.08 -6.71
C VAL A 26 8.60 -1.80 -6.30
N ASN A 27 9.23 -0.77 -6.87
CA ASN A 27 10.61 -0.39 -6.52
C ASN A 27 10.78 0.01 -5.05
N ALA A 28 9.77 0.65 -4.46
CA ALA A 28 9.79 1.10 -3.07
C ALA A 28 9.58 -0.02 -2.04
N PHE A 29 8.72 -1.00 -2.34
CA PHE A 29 8.29 -1.99 -1.34
C PHE A 29 8.84 -3.40 -1.55
N ALA A 30 9.16 -3.82 -2.78
CA ALA A 30 9.67 -5.17 -3.01
C ALA A 30 11.17 -5.28 -2.66
N SER A 31 11.94 -4.20 -2.85
CA SER A 31 13.38 -4.16 -2.52
C SER A 31 13.65 -3.76 -1.07
N SER A 32 14.67 -4.35 -0.44
CA SER A 32 15.12 -3.97 0.92
C SER A 32 15.75 -2.58 1.01
N ASN A 33 16.16 -2.00 -0.12
CA ASN A 33 16.64 -0.62 -0.24
C ASN A 33 15.72 0.17 -1.20
N GLY A 34 14.41 -0.04 -1.09
CA GLY A 34 13.45 0.53 -2.04
C GLY A 34 13.42 2.06 -2.04
N ASP A 35 13.04 2.61 -3.19
CA ASP A 35 13.04 4.06 -3.47
C ASP A 35 11.74 4.75 -3.01
N LEU A 36 11.68 5.12 -1.73
CA LEU A 36 10.54 5.87 -1.17
C LEU A 36 10.41 7.29 -1.75
N GLU A 37 11.52 7.94 -2.09
CA GLU A 37 11.52 9.29 -2.66
C GLU A 37 10.90 9.25 -4.06
N GLY A 38 11.32 8.30 -4.90
CA GLY A 38 10.73 8.07 -6.21
C GLY A 38 9.24 7.73 -6.15
N LEU A 39 8.80 6.94 -5.15
CA LEU A 39 7.37 6.68 -4.92
C LEU A 39 6.61 7.95 -4.56
N GLN A 40 7.14 8.75 -3.62
CA GLN A 40 6.53 10.03 -3.23
C GLN A 40 6.40 10.98 -4.42
N ASP A 41 7.47 11.10 -5.22
CA ASP A 41 7.48 11.95 -6.42
C ASP A 41 6.44 11.51 -7.45
N LYS A 42 6.28 10.19 -7.67
CA LYS A 42 5.28 9.67 -8.61
C LYS A 42 3.86 9.85 -8.12
N LEU A 43 3.63 9.70 -6.82
CA LEU A 43 2.34 10.04 -6.21
C LEU A 43 2.01 11.52 -6.42
N HIS A 44 2.92 12.44 -6.08
CA HIS A 44 2.68 13.87 -6.25
C HIS A 44 2.47 14.27 -7.71
N GLN A 45 3.26 13.72 -8.64
CA GLN A 45 3.04 13.92 -10.09
C GLN A 45 1.64 13.45 -10.51
N GLY A 46 1.15 12.33 -9.98
CA GLY A 46 -0.20 11.82 -10.23
C GLY A 46 -1.29 12.78 -9.71
N LEU A 47 -1.14 13.27 -8.48
CA LEU A 47 -2.07 14.23 -7.86
C LEU A 47 -2.13 15.55 -8.62
N GLU A 48 -0.98 16.09 -9.04
CA GLU A 48 -0.90 17.32 -9.83
C GLU A 48 -1.46 17.16 -11.24
N THR A 49 -1.30 15.99 -11.84
CA THR A 49 -1.73 15.75 -13.23
C THR A 49 -3.22 15.41 -13.33
N TYR A 50 -3.71 14.50 -12.48
CA TYR A 50 -5.05 13.94 -12.60
C TYR A 50 -6.03 14.54 -11.56
N GLY A 51 -5.52 15.26 -10.57
CA GLY A 51 -6.28 15.87 -9.47
C GLY A 51 -6.38 14.98 -8.23
N TYR A 52 -6.68 15.59 -7.08
CA TYR A 52 -6.65 14.92 -5.77
C TYR A 52 -7.80 13.93 -5.50
N HIS A 53 -8.76 13.83 -6.43
CA HIS A 53 -9.89 12.88 -6.38
C HIS A 53 -10.00 12.06 -7.67
N HIS A 54 -8.88 11.87 -8.38
CA HIS A 54 -8.87 11.11 -9.62
C HIS A 54 -9.31 9.65 -9.43
N LEU A 55 -9.75 9.02 -10.51
CA LEU A 55 -10.23 7.64 -10.52
C LEU A 55 -9.20 6.63 -11.06
N MET A 56 -7.93 7.04 -11.25
CA MET A 56 -6.85 6.15 -11.71
C MET A 56 -6.80 4.85 -10.90
N GLY A 57 -6.59 3.73 -11.58
CA GLY A 57 -6.52 2.41 -10.96
C GLY A 57 -5.16 2.14 -10.35
N ASN A 58 -5.09 2.09 -9.02
CA ASN A 58 -3.89 1.74 -8.27
C ASN A 58 -3.82 0.21 -8.16
N ILE A 59 -3.05 -0.41 -9.05
CA ILE A 59 -3.03 -1.88 -9.19
C ILE A 59 -2.02 -2.54 -8.25
N THR A 60 -2.25 -3.80 -7.90
CA THR A 60 -1.24 -4.67 -7.25
C THR A 60 -0.42 -5.49 -8.26
N GLY A 61 -0.93 -5.60 -9.48
CA GLY A 61 -0.36 -6.35 -10.58
C GLY A 61 -1.38 -6.55 -11.69
N ASN A 62 -1.02 -7.34 -12.70
CA ASN A 62 -1.94 -7.81 -13.74
C ASN A 62 -1.40 -9.07 -14.41
N GLN A 63 -2.12 -9.58 -15.41
CA GLN A 63 -1.74 -10.77 -16.17
C GLN A 63 -0.51 -10.62 -17.08
N ASP A 64 0.07 -9.43 -17.19
CA ASP A 64 1.22 -9.11 -18.06
C ASP A 64 2.49 -8.78 -17.26
N ARG A 65 2.43 -8.83 -15.92
CA ARG A 65 3.54 -8.59 -15.00
C ARG A 65 3.74 -9.79 -14.08
N SER A 66 4.99 -10.02 -13.65
CA SER A 66 5.25 -10.99 -12.58
C SER A 66 4.52 -10.61 -11.31
N ARG A 67 4.19 -11.60 -10.47
CA ARG A 67 3.56 -11.34 -9.18
C ARG A 67 4.50 -10.50 -8.31
N PHE A 68 3.98 -9.43 -7.71
CA PHE A 68 4.76 -8.58 -6.80
C PHE A 68 5.47 -9.41 -5.73
N ILE A 69 4.78 -10.40 -5.16
CA ILE A 69 5.32 -11.20 -4.06
C ILE A 69 6.56 -12.00 -4.48
N SER A 70 6.65 -12.43 -5.73
CA SER A 70 7.80 -13.15 -6.27
C SER A 70 9.01 -12.23 -6.53
N LEU A 71 8.77 -10.96 -6.85
CA LEU A 71 9.81 -9.94 -6.86
C LEU A 71 10.28 -9.60 -5.43
N ALA A 72 9.33 -9.52 -4.50
CA ALA A 72 9.59 -9.16 -3.10
C ALA A 72 10.34 -10.24 -2.31
N SER A 73 10.15 -11.51 -2.66
CA SER A 73 10.91 -12.66 -2.14
C SER A 73 12.28 -12.85 -2.81
N GLY A 74 12.48 -12.25 -4.00
CA GLY A 74 13.68 -12.46 -4.80
C GLY A 74 13.67 -13.74 -5.63
N ASP A 75 12.55 -14.47 -5.67
CA ASP A 75 12.36 -15.63 -6.56
C ASP A 75 12.31 -15.23 -8.04
N VAL A 76 11.98 -13.96 -8.30
CA VAL A 76 12.08 -13.29 -9.60
C VAL A 76 12.91 -12.02 -9.41
N LEU A 77 13.90 -11.81 -10.26
CA LEU A 77 14.77 -10.63 -10.24
C LEU A 77 14.19 -9.50 -11.09
N PHE A 78 14.49 -8.27 -10.71
CA PHE A 78 14.00 -7.08 -11.44
C PHE A 78 14.56 -7.02 -12.87
N GLU A 79 15.84 -7.31 -13.04
CA GLU A 79 16.59 -7.12 -14.29
C GLU A 79 16.69 -8.40 -15.15
N GLU A 80 16.02 -9.48 -14.77
CA GLU A 80 16.03 -10.72 -15.56
C GLU A 80 14.89 -10.77 -16.60
N ASP A 81 14.97 -11.75 -17.50
CA ASP A 81 13.82 -12.10 -18.34
C ASP A 81 12.77 -12.82 -17.49
N GLN A 82 11.87 -12.03 -16.92
CA GLN A 82 10.82 -12.52 -16.04
C GLN A 82 9.80 -13.42 -16.78
N LYS A 83 9.69 -13.27 -18.11
CA LYS A 83 8.83 -14.15 -18.92
C LYS A 83 9.47 -15.54 -19.02
N MET A 84 10.77 -15.61 -19.31
CA MET A 84 11.52 -16.87 -19.29
C MET A 84 11.45 -17.53 -17.91
N ALA A 85 11.58 -16.75 -16.82
CA ALA A 85 11.40 -17.27 -15.46
C ALA A 85 10.02 -17.92 -15.27
N GLY A 86 8.95 -17.36 -15.84
CA GLY A 86 7.61 -17.95 -15.81
C GLY A 86 7.44 -19.24 -16.62
N TRP A 87 8.35 -19.57 -17.55
CA TRP A 87 8.32 -20.84 -18.27
C TRP A 87 9.18 -21.92 -17.61
N ASP A 88 10.36 -21.54 -17.13
CA ASP A 88 11.42 -22.49 -16.81
C ASP A 88 11.64 -22.68 -15.31
N ARG A 89 11.08 -21.81 -14.46
CA ARG A 89 11.32 -21.82 -13.01
C ARG A 89 10.10 -22.33 -12.25
N ASN A 90 10.34 -23.23 -11.30
CA ASN A 90 9.37 -23.53 -10.26
C ASN A 90 9.50 -22.49 -9.14
N ILE A 91 8.51 -21.61 -9.00
CA ILE A 91 8.44 -20.62 -7.92
C ILE A 91 7.50 -21.16 -6.83
N ASP A 92 8.08 -21.53 -5.69
CA ASP A 92 7.37 -22.11 -4.55
C ASP A 92 6.83 -21.01 -3.61
N LYS A 93 6.47 -21.39 -2.37
CA LYS A 93 5.96 -20.47 -1.36
C LYS A 93 7.01 -19.37 -1.05
N PRO A 94 6.64 -18.08 -1.13
CA PRO A 94 7.51 -16.96 -0.74
C PRO A 94 7.88 -16.97 0.75
N GLU A 95 8.97 -16.29 1.08
CA GLU A 95 9.31 -16.01 2.49
C GLU A 95 8.26 -15.10 3.16
N ALA A 96 8.11 -15.22 4.49
CA ALA A 96 7.17 -14.41 5.27
C ALA A 96 7.40 -12.87 5.12
N SER A 97 8.62 -12.44 4.82
CA SER A 97 8.95 -11.04 4.54
C SER A 97 8.25 -10.51 3.29
N ALA A 98 8.08 -11.35 2.26
CA ALA A 98 7.41 -10.98 1.01
C ALA A 98 5.91 -10.71 1.22
N TYR A 99 5.24 -11.48 2.09
CA TYR A 99 3.85 -11.21 2.49
C TYR A 99 3.70 -9.88 3.20
N ARG A 100 4.65 -9.53 4.09
CA ARG A 100 4.65 -8.21 4.76
C ARG A 100 4.87 -7.06 3.76
N LYS A 101 5.81 -7.22 2.81
CA LYS A 101 6.02 -6.26 1.71
C LYS A 101 4.78 -6.10 0.83
N LEU A 102 4.08 -7.20 0.52
CA LEU A 102 2.81 -7.13 -0.23
C LEU A 102 1.73 -6.45 0.61
N GLY A 103 1.72 -6.66 1.93
CA GLY A 103 0.91 -5.90 2.89
C GLY A 103 1.17 -4.39 2.80
N LEU A 104 2.42 -3.95 2.68
CA LEU A 104 2.77 -2.54 2.48
C LEU A 104 2.19 -1.99 1.17
N LEU A 105 2.24 -2.75 0.06
CA LEU A 105 1.64 -2.34 -1.21
C LEU A 105 0.12 -2.17 -1.09
N HIS A 106 -0.56 -3.13 -0.47
CA HIS A 106 -2.01 -3.04 -0.23
C HIS A 106 -2.37 -1.86 0.68
N ALA A 107 -1.59 -1.66 1.74
CA ALA A 107 -1.74 -0.53 2.64
C ALA A 107 -1.50 0.80 1.92
N PHE A 108 -0.51 0.90 1.04
CA PHE A 108 -0.27 2.10 0.25
C PHE A 108 -1.42 2.37 -0.73
N ASN A 109 -1.84 1.36 -1.52
CA ASN A 109 -2.91 1.51 -2.51
C ASN A 109 -4.24 1.94 -1.85
N ASN A 110 -4.54 1.43 -0.65
CA ASN A 110 -5.72 1.82 0.12
C ASN A 110 -5.60 3.19 0.82
N ALA A 111 -4.39 3.75 0.95
CA ALA A 111 -4.14 5.04 1.58
C ALA A 111 -4.29 6.23 0.62
N VAL A 112 -3.93 6.06 -0.65
CA VAL A 112 -3.80 7.17 -1.61
C VAL A 112 -5.06 7.39 -2.47
N PRO A 113 -5.22 8.55 -3.13
CA PRO A 113 -6.26 8.79 -4.13
C PRO A 113 -6.15 7.84 -5.33
N GLY A 114 -7.27 7.60 -6.02
CA GLY A 114 -7.41 6.54 -7.02
C GLY A 114 -8.27 5.36 -6.53
N ILE A 115 -8.40 4.33 -7.36
CA ILE A 115 -9.21 3.15 -7.08
C ILE A 115 -8.27 1.95 -6.90
N PRO A 116 -8.16 1.37 -5.69
CA PRO A 116 -7.39 0.14 -5.48
C PRO A 116 -7.94 -0.99 -6.35
N CYS A 117 -7.05 -1.63 -7.12
CA CYS A 117 -7.38 -2.72 -8.04
C CYS A 117 -6.50 -3.93 -7.72
N ILE A 118 -7.09 -4.98 -7.14
CA ILE A 118 -6.35 -6.18 -6.70
C ILE A 118 -6.36 -7.22 -7.83
N TYR A 119 -5.19 -7.73 -8.20
CA TYR A 119 -5.07 -8.86 -9.11
C TYR A 119 -5.32 -10.17 -8.34
N TYR A 120 -6.21 -11.02 -8.85
CA TYR A 120 -6.70 -12.19 -8.11
C TYR A 120 -5.55 -13.05 -7.57
N GLY A 121 -5.63 -13.43 -6.30
CA GLY A 121 -4.57 -14.13 -5.58
C GLY A 121 -3.57 -13.23 -4.85
N ASP A 122 -3.44 -11.94 -5.22
CA ASP A 122 -2.59 -11.01 -4.46
C ASP A 122 -3.19 -10.67 -3.08
N GLU A 123 -4.48 -10.91 -2.86
CA GLU A 123 -5.11 -10.74 -1.55
C GLU A 123 -4.58 -11.72 -0.49
N TYR A 124 -4.09 -12.89 -0.91
CA TYR A 124 -3.44 -13.86 -0.01
C TYR A 124 -1.97 -14.10 -0.36
N GLY A 125 -1.44 -13.53 -1.44
CA GLY A 125 -0.02 -13.58 -1.80
C GLY A 125 0.36 -14.74 -2.73
N MET A 126 -0.43 -15.00 -3.76
CA MET A 126 -0.11 -16.05 -4.75
C MET A 126 1.20 -15.74 -5.51
N PRO A 127 2.21 -16.64 -5.47
CA PRO A 127 3.45 -16.46 -6.22
C PRO A 127 3.29 -16.72 -7.72
N GLY A 128 4.22 -16.19 -8.52
CA GLY A 128 4.34 -16.48 -9.94
C GLY A 128 5.29 -15.54 -10.69
N GLY A 129 6.01 -16.09 -11.67
CA GLY A 129 6.84 -15.34 -12.62
C GLY A 129 6.02 -14.58 -13.67
N GLY A 130 6.60 -14.24 -14.81
CA GLY A 130 5.87 -13.66 -15.93
C GLY A 130 4.88 -14.65 -16.58
N ASP A 131 4.13 -14.19 -17.59
CA ASP A 131 3.20 -15.04 -18.36
C ASP A 131 3.90 -16.30 -18.90
N PRO A 132 3.43 -17.53 -18.57
CA PRO A 132 2.10 -17.86 -18.02
C PRO A 132 2.00 -18.08 -16.51
N ASP A 133 3.10 -18.04 -15.76
CA ASP A 133 3.12 -18.44 -14.35
C ASP A 133 2.36 -17.48 -13.42
N ASN A 134 2.21 -16.20 -13.77
CA ASN A 134 1.34 -15.27 -13.04
C ASN A 134 -0.17 -15.58 -13.16
N ARG A 135 -0.56 -16.60 -13.95
CA ARG A 135 -1.96 -17.02 -14.20
C ARG A 135 -2.30 -18.38 -13.55
N ARG A 136 -1.65 -18.72 -12.44
CA ARG A 136 -1.96 -19.93 -11.65
C ARG A 136 -3.43 -20.00 -11.24
N MET A 137 -3.90 -21.21 -10.99
CA MET A 137 -5.25 -21.45 -10.49
C MET A 137 -5.41 -20.84 -9.10
N MET A 138 -6.54 -20.17 -8.88
CA MET A 138 -6.93 -19.59 -7.60
C MET A 138 -7.01 -20.67 -6.51
N GLN A 139 -6.45 -20.37 -5.33
CA GLN A 139 -6.60 -21.19 -4.14
C GLN A 139 -7.78 -20.68 -3.30
N PHE A 140 -8.81 -21.52 -3.15
CA PHE A 140 -10.03 -21.14 -2.42
C PHE A 140 -10.07 -21.64 -0.97
N SER A 141 -9.15 -22.52 -0.57
CA SER A 141 -9.12 -23.14 0.76
C SER A 141 -7.70 -23.58 1.12
N GLY A 142 -7.46 -23.80 2.41
CA GLY A 142 -6.18 -24.32 2.91
C GLY A 142 -5.05 -23.29 2.82
N LEU A 143 -5.38 -22.00 2.95
CA LEU A 143 -4.38 -20.95 3.12
C LEU A 143 -3.60 -21.20 4.42
N ASP A 144 -2.31 -20.97 4.38
CA ASP A 144 -1.46 -21.05 5.57
C ASP A 144 -1.52 -19.76 6.41
N GLU A 145 -0.70 -19.67 7.45
CA GLU A 145 -0.71 -18.57 8.40
C GLU A 145 -0.36 -17.21 7.74
N ASP A 146 0.69 -17.15 6.91
CA ASP A 146 1.12 -15.89 6.28
C ASP A 146 0.06 -15.40 5.28
N GLU A 147 -0.47 -16.34 4.48
CA GLU A 147 -1.52 -16.09 3.49
C GLU A 147 -2.83 -15.62 4.17
N THR A 148 -3.19 -16.25 5.29
CA THR A 148 -4.38 -15.88 6.07
C THR A 148 -4.23 -14.50 6.70
N ILE A 149 -3.07 -14.19 7.29
CA ILE A 149 -2.80 -12.88 7.87
C ILE A 149 -2.90 -11.79 6.79
N LEU A 150 -2.31 -12.02 5.61
CA LEU A 150 -2.39 -11.07 4.51
C LEU A 150 -3.84 -10.86 4.05
N LEU A 151 -4.60 -11.94 3.87
CA LEU A 151 -6.01 -11.87 3.48
C LEU A 151 -6.86 -11.06 4.47
N GLU A 152 -6.68 -11.29 5.78
CA GLU A 152 -7.40 -10.55 6.81
C GLU A 152 -6.99 -9.07 6.84
N ASN A 153 -5.70 -8.77 6.64
CA ASN A 153 -5.23 -7.39 6.50
C ASN A 153 -5.87 -6.70 5.29
N VAL A 154 -5.91 -7.35 4.13
CA VAL A 154 -6.53 -6.80 2.91
C VAL A 154 -8.03 -6.55 3.11
N LYS A 155 -8.75 -7.48 3.75
CA LYS A 155 -10.16 -7.28 4.13
C LYS A 155 -10.33 -6.05 5.02
N LYS A 156 -9.51 -5.93 6.06
CA LYS A 156 -9.56 -4.80 7.01
C LYS A 156 -9.26 -3.47 6.34
N LEU A 157 -8.25 -3.42 5.47
CA LEU A 157 -7.91 -2.23 4.66
C LEU A 157 -9.09 -1.80 3.78
N ASN A 158 -9.71 -2.75 3.06
CA ASN A 158 -10.85 -2.46 2.19
C ASN A 158 -12.06 -1.94 2.99
N GLN A 159 -12.35 -2.55 4.14
CA GLN A 159 -13.41 -2.09 5.04
C GLN A 159 -13.13 -0.69 5.60
N LEU A 160 -11.88 -0.41 5.96
CA LEU A 160 -11.46 0.88 6.46
C LEU A 160 -11.61 1.97 5.40
N ARG A 161 -11.11 1.73 4.17
CA ARG A 161 -11.28 2.66 3.05
C ARG A 161 -12.76 2.95 2.76
N GLY A 162 -13.62 1.93 2.81
CA GLY A 162 -15.06 2.09 2.58
C GLY A 162 -15.81 2.83 3.70
N SER A 163 -15.23 2.95 4.89
CA SER A 163 -15.88 3.55 6.07
C SER A 163 -15.29 4.90 6.50
N GLN A 164 -14.09 5.26 6.04
CA GLN A 164 -13.39 6.49 6.41
C GLN A 164 -13.40 7.49 5.25
N LEU A 165 -14.17 8.58 5.39
CA LEU A 165 -14.26 9.62 4.36
C LEU A 165 -12.89 10.23 3.99
N PRO A 166 -11.92 10.43 4.90
CA PRO A 166 -10.60 10.90 4.51
C PRO A 166 -9.89 10.01 3.48
N LEU A 167 -10.06 8.68 3.55
CA LEU A 167 -9.42 7.77 2.60
C LEU A 167 -10.03 7.86 1.18
N ILE A 168 -11.28 8.31 1.07
CA ILE A 168 -12.00 8.46 -0.20
C ILE A 168 -11.82 9.88 -0.75
N TYR A 169 -12.11 10.90 0.06
CA TYR A 169 -12.25 12.29 -0.35
C TYR A 169 -11.26 13.24 0.34
N GLY A 170 -10.39 12.75 1.21
CA GLY A 170 -9.47 13.62 1.94
C GLY A 170 -8.33 14.15 1.07
N THR A 171 -7.81 15.31 1.45
CA THR A 171 -6.53 15.82 0.94
C THR A 171 -5.42 14.83 1.25
N THR A 172 -4.30 14.89 0.52
CA THR A 172 -3.18 13.95 0.71
C THR A 172 -1.91 14.74 0.97
N GLU A 173 -1.25 14.44 2.09
CA GLU A 173 0.08 14.93 2.42
C GLU A 173 0.98 13.72 2.72
N THR A 174 2.26 13.80 2.36
CA THR A 174 3.20 12.71 2.60
C THR A 174 4.52 13.22 3.17
N ARG A 175 5.17 12.37 3.99
CA ARG A 175 6.47 12.65 4.58
C ARG A 175 7.28 11.37 4.68
N ILE A 176 8.56 11.44 4.31
CA ILE A 176 9.52 10.37 4.58
C ILE A 176 10.29 10.72 5.85
N ILE A 177 10.36 9.77 6.77
CA ILE A 177 11.00 9.89 8.08
C ILE A 177 12.13 8.87 8.13
N ASN A 178 13.35 9.34 8.43
CA ASN A 178 14.55 8.50 8.56
C ASN A 178 14.85 7.61 7.34
N GLY A 179 14.32 7.95 6.16
CA GLY A 179 14.54 7.22 4.90
C GLY A 179 13.80 5.87 4.77
N SER A 180 13.12 5.38 5.80
CA SER A 180 12.50 4.04 5.79
C SER A 180 11.09 3.99 6.37
N LEU A 181 10.50 5.15 6.64
CA LEU A 181 9.15 5.28 7.14
C LEU A 181 8.43 6.30 6.26
N LEU A 182 7.39 5.85 5.57
CA LEU A 182 6.51 6.71 4.81
C LEU A 182 5.25 6.99 5.63
N GLU A 183 5.05 8.27 5.96
CA GLU A 183 3.83 8.79 6.56
C GLU A 183 2.95 9.40 5.47
N ILE A 184 1.68 9.01 5.43
CA ILE A 184 0.66 9.59 4.55
C ILE A 184 -0.47 10.10 5.44
N ARG A 185 -0.85 11.38 5.29
CA ARG A 185 -2.02 11.94 5.97
C ARG A 185 -3.13 12.17 4.96
N ARG A 186 -4.29 11.62 5.29
CA ARG A 186 -5.54 11.86 4.58
C ARG A 186 -6.46 12.67 5.47
N THR A 187 -6.85 13.88 5.07
CA THR A 187 -7.65 14.78 5.91
C THR A 187 -8.95 15.18 5.21
N TYR A 188 -10.08 15.03 5.89
CA TYR A 188 -11.39 15.46 5.42
C TYR A 188 -12.16 16.12 6.57
N PHE A 189 -12.24 17.45 6.53
CA PHE A 189 -12.78 18.29 7.61
C PHE A 189 -12.11 18.00 8.97
N ASP A 190 -12.89 17.60 9.97
CA ASP A 190 -12.49 17.32 11.36
C ASP A 190 -11.94 15.89 11.56
N GLU A 191 -11.89 15.09 10.49
CA GLU A 191 -11.38 13.73 10.50
C GLU A 191 -10.08 13.62 9.69
N GLN A 192 -9.11 12.91 10.26
CA GLN A 192 -7.85 12.61 9.61
C GLN A 192 -7.54 11.12 9.79
N VAL A 193 -7.00 10.49 8.76
CA VAL A 193 -6.38 9.17 8.85
C VAL A 193 -4.89 9.33 8.57
N VAL A 194 -4.06 8.95 9.53
CA VAL A 194 -2.60 8.91 9.39
C VAL A 194 -2.19 7.48 9.12
N ILE A 195 -1.52 7.25 8.01
CA ILE A 195 -1.01 5.97 7.57
C ILE A 195 0.50 5.98 7.75
N LEU A 196 1.02 4.97 8.43
CA LEU A 196 2.45 4.81 8.70
C LEU A 196 2.91 3.50 8.07
N LEU A 197 3.88 3.56 7.16
CA LEU A 197 4.42 2.42 6.41
C LEU A 197 5.92 2.27 6.73
N ASN A 198 6.29 1.25 7.51
CA ASN A 198 7.69 0.95 7.81
C ASN A 198 8.25 0.02 6.72
N THR A 199 9.15 0.53 5.88
CA THR A 199 9.82 -0.27 4.84
C THR A 199 11.12 -0.91 5.30
N SER A 200 11.53 -0.69 6.55
CA SER A 200 12.74 -1.30 7.10
C SER A 200 12.50 -2.70 7.66
N GLU A 201 13.53 -3.54 7.61
CA GLU A 201 13.62 -4.84 8.30
C GLU A 201 13.78 -4.71 9.83
N LYS A 202 13.68 -3.48 10.35
CA LYS A 202 13.81 -3.17 11.77
C LYS A 202 12.54 -2.54 12.29
N LYS A 203 12.33 -2.71 13.58
CA LYS A 203 11.26 -2.04 14.30
C LYS A 203 11.49 -0.52 14.32
N GLN A 204 10.42 0.26 14.13
CA GLN A 204 10.47 1.72 14.17
C GLN A 204 9.61 2.25 15.30
N ASN A 205 10.15 3.19 16.08
CA ASN A 205 9.41 3.90 17.12
C ASN A 205 9.08 5.30 16.62
N ILE A 206 7.81 5.70 16.73
CA ILE A 206 7.31 6.98 16.25
C ILE A 206 6.60 7.69 17.39
N GLN A 207 6.74 9.01 17.38
CA GLN A 207 5.96 9.90 18.23
C GLN A 207 4.98 10.65 17.32
N LEU A 208 3.74 10.17 17.26
CA LEU A 208 2.71 10.78 16.45
C LEU A 208 2.11 11.98 17.20
N ALA A 209 2.38 13.18 16.71
CA ALA A 209 1.76 14.39 17.25
C ALA A 209 0.25 14.41 16.94
N ILE A 210 -0.54 14.78 17.95
CA ILE A 210 -1.99 14.96 17.85
C ILE A 210 -2.42 16.29 18.45
N GLU A 211 -3.48 16.87 17.88
CA GLU A 211 -4.13 18.05 18.45
C GLU A 211 -4.82 17.70 19.78
N PRO A 212 -4.97 18.67 20.71
CA PRO A 212 -5.79 18.51 21.90
C PRO A 212 -7.21 18.04 21.56
N GLU A 213 -7.83 17.29 22.48
CA GLU A 213 -9.23 16.85 22.33
C GLU A 213 -9.49 16.00 21.07
N THR A 214 -8.49 15.25 20.63
CA THR A 214 -8.61 14.32 19.50
C THR A 214 -8.96 12.92 20.00
N LYS A 215 -10.04 12.34 19.47
CA LYS A 215 -10.33 10.91 19.59
C LYS A 215 -9.41 10.13 18.66
N VAL A 216 -8.80 9.07 19.19
CA VAL A 216 -7.82 8.26 18.48
C VAL A 216 -8.30 6.83 18.39
N GLN A 217 -8.18 6.25 17.20
CA GLN A 217 -8.40 4.83 16.96
C GLN A 217 -7.22 4.26 16.15
N LEU A 218 -6.57 3.23 16.69
CA LEU A 218 -5.62 2.39 15.96
C LEU A 218 -6.38 1.27 15.27
N HIS A 219 -5.92 0.87 14.08
CA HIS A 219 -6.62 -0.15 13.30
C HIS A 219 -5.82 -1.44 13.15
N PHE A 220 -4.52 -1.50 13.38
CA PHE A 220 -3.75 -2.75 13.23
C PHE A 220 -3.01 -3.16 14.51
N ASN A 221 -2.47 -2.23 15.29
CA ASN A 221 -1.88 -2.48 16.61
C ASN A 221 -2.90 -2.24 17.73
N GLU A 222 -3.94 -3.07 17.79
CA GLU A 222 -4.94 -3.04 18.86
C GLU A 222 -4.29 -3.44 20.20
N GLY A 223 -3.81 -2.47 20.99
CA GLY A 223 -3.29 -2.76 22.33
C GLY A 223 -2.41 -1.73 23.04
N MET A 224 -1.98 -0.63 22.39
CA MET A 224 -1.00 0.30 22.98
C MET A 224 -1.46 1.76 23.03
N ILE A 225 -2.62 2.05 23.63
CA ILE A 225 -2.89 3.42 24.09
C ILE A 225 -3.34 3.39 25.56
N SER A 226 -2.35 3.46 26.46
CA SER A 226 -2.58 3.91 27.83
C SER A 226 -2.10 5.37 27.92
N ASN A 227 -3.03 6.27 28.27
CA ASN A 227 -2.79 7.67 28.69
C ASN A 227 -2.85 8.74 27.56
N LEU A 228 -4.06 9.21 27.25
CA LEU A 228 -4.38 10.26 26.25
C LEU A 228 -4.27 11.71 26.80
N ASN A 229 -3.42 11.95 27.80
CA ASN A 229 -3.16 13.33 28.29
C ASN A 229 -1.98 14.01 27.56
N ALA A 230 -1.35 13.34 26.60
CA ALA A 230 -0.21 13.85 25.85
C ALA A 230 -0.62 14.21 24.42
N GLN A 231 -0.16 15.36 23.92
CA GLN A 231 -0.23 15.79 22.51
C GLN A 231 0.59 14.87 21.56
N VAL A 232 1.04 13.71 22.05
CA VAL A 232 1.92 12.78 21.35
C VAL A 232 1.52 11.36 21.72
N ILE A 233 1.37 10.51 20.72
CA ILE A 233 1.12 9.07 20.86
C ILE A 233 2.39 8.31 20.50
N PRO A 234 2.99 7.55 21.43
CA PRO A 234 4.06 6.65 21.10
C PRO A 234 3.50 5.45 20.33
N LEU A 235 4.05 5.19 19.14
CA LEU A 235 3.69 4.05 18.30
C LEU A 235 4.94 3.23 18.00
N GLU A 236 4.75 1.91 17.92
CA GLU A 236 5.78 0.96 17.56
C GLU A 236 5.30 0.21 16.32
N LEU A 237 6.04 0.33 15.21
CA LEU A 237 5.76 -0.43 13.99
C LEU A 237 6.72 -1.62 13.87
N PRO A 238 6.20 -2.83 13.62
CA PRO A 238 7.05 -3.98 13.36
C PRO A 238 7.83 -3.82 12.04
N PRO A 239 8.90 -4.59 11.84
CA PRO A 239 9.59 -4.69 10.55
C PRO A 239 8.62 -4.94 9.40
N LEU A 240 8.75 -4.17 8.31
CA LEU A 240 7.88 -4.28 7.13
C LEU A 240 6.38 -4.14 7.46
N GLY A 241 6.05 -3.45 8.55
CA GLY A 241 4.69 -3.30 9.06
C GLY A 241 4.05 -1.95 8.73
N PHE A 242 2.75 -1.85 8.97
CA PHE A 242 2.01 -0.62 8.81
C PHE A 242 0.98 -0.39 9.92
N GLU A 243 0.53 0.85 10.06
CA GLU A 243 -0.54 1.26 10.96
C GLU A 243 -1.42 2.30 10.28
N TYR A 244 -2.72 2.26 10.58
CA TYR A 244 -3.67 3.31 10.25
C TYR A 244 -4.22 3.88 11.55
N VAL A 245 -4.11 5.19 11.71
CA VAL A 245 -4.59 5.91 12.89
C VAL A 245 -5.68 6.89 12.47
N THR A 246 -6.93 6.63 12.88
CA THR A 246 -8.00 7.62 12.74
C THR A 246 -7.94 8.61 13.89
N LEU A 247 -7.90 9.88 13.54
CA LEU A 247 -7.91 11.03 14.41
C LEU A 247 -9.19 11.83 14.13
N LYS A 248 -10.03 12.00 15.13
CA LYS A 248 -11.25 12.80 15.01
C LYS A 248 -11.27 13.88 16.08
N GLN A 249 -11.25 15.14 15.66
CA GLN A 249 -11.37 16.26 16.58
C GLN A 249 -12.75 16.22 17.21
N THR A 250 -12.84 16.31 18.55
CA THR A 250 -14.12 16.66 19.15
C THR A 250 -14.32 18.15 18.93
N GLN A 251 -15.36 18.54 18.19
CA GLN A 251 -15.72 19.95 18.11
C GLN A 251 -15.91 20.52 19.54
N PRO A 252 -15.50 21.78 19.79
CA PRO A 252 -15.76 22.45 21.05
C PRO A 252 -17.26 22.61 21.34
#